data_AF-A0A2D4G5V4-F1
#
_entry.id   AF-A0A2D4G5V4-F1
#
_cell.length_a   1.000
_cell.length_b   1.000
_cell.length_c   1.000
_cell.angle_alpha   90.00
_cell.angle_beta   90.00
_cell.angle_gamma   90.00
#
_symmetry.space_group_name_H-M   'P 1'
#
loop_
_entity.id
_entity.type
_entity.pdbx_description
1 polymer ?
#
loop_
_entity_poly.entity_id
_entity_poly.type
_entity_poly.pdbx_seq_one_letter_code
_entity_poly.pdbx_strand_id
1 'polypeptide(L)'
;MSPAPLSPEKVAEVERETRGQWRNPEWHKWRENRITASIAPRISNSKFVNGRTSEVPQSYLKVVVGESGSGVRTPAMNWGVRNEKKAVEAYEALKSSTAKKPVKVKECGLFVDKDKPWLAGSPDGIVQDA
;
A
#
# COMPACT_ATOMS: atom_id res chain seq x y z
N MET A 1 -23.70 0.11 7.30
CA MET A 1 -23.82 0.23 5.84
C MET A 1 -22.42 0.19 5.27
N SER A 2 -22.15 -0.68 4.29
CA SER A 2 -20.86 -0.68 3.60
C SER A 2 -20.73 0.61 2.77
N PRO A 3 -19.54 1.21 2.65
CA PRO A 3 -19.35 2.39 1.82
C PRO A 3 -19.71 2.07 0.37
N ALA A 4 -20.30 3.04 -0.33
CA ALA A 4 -20.69 2.90 -1.72
C ALA A 4 -19.44 2.62 -2.59
N PRO A 5 -19.53 1.73 -3.60
CA PRO A 5 -18.43 1.46 -4.52
C PRO A 5 -17.83 2.72 -5.15
N LEU A 6 -16.54 2.68 -5.45
CA LEU A 6 -15.87 3.75 -6.20
C LEU A 6 -15.94 3.47 -7.69
N SER A 7 -16.10 4.53 -8.48
CA SER A 7 -15.95 4.45 -9.94
C SER A 7 -14.50 4.07 -10.31
N PRO A 8 -14.27 3.33 -11.41
CA PRO A 8 -12.92 3.04 -11.90
C PRO A 8 -12.07 4.29 -12.13
N GLU A 9 -12.70 5.37 -12.60
CA GLU A 9 -12.07 6.67 -12.83
C GLU A 9 -11.52 7.25 -11.53
N LYS A 10 -12.33 7.22 -10.46
CA LYS A 10 -11.89 7.66 -9.14
C LYS A 10 -10.74 6.81 -8.59
N VAL A 11 -10.78 5.49 -8.76
CA VAL A 11 -9.67 4.62 -8.33
C VAL A 11 -8.37 4.97 -9.06
N ALA A 12 -8.43 5.21 -10.37
CA ALA A 12 -7.28 5.61 -11.16
C ALA A 12 -6.77 7.02 -10.79
N GLU A 13 -7.68 7.95 -10.49
CA GLU A 13 -7.35 9.28 -10.00
C GLU A 13 -6.61 9.20 -8.66
N VAL A 14 -7.11 8.41 -7.71
CA VAL A 14 -6.47 8.20 -6.40
C VAL A 14 -5.06 7.66 -6.56
N GLU A 15 -4.86 6.64 -7.41
CA GLU A 15 -3.52 6.11 -7.68
C GLU A 15 -2.58 7.22 -8.14
N ARG A 16 -2.99 8.00 -9.15
CA ARG A 16 -2.17 9.06 -9.74
C ARG A 16 -1.86 10.18 -8.74
N GLU A 17 -2.86 10.61 -7.98
CA GLU A 17 -2.75 11.69 -6.98
C GLU A 17 -1.89 11.29 -5.78
N THR A 18 -1.80 9.99 -5.49
CA THR A 18 -1.08 9.47 -4.32
C THR A 18 0.28 8.85 -4.66
N ARG A 19 0.75 9.00 -5.91
CA ARG A 19 2.12 8.65 -6.30
C ARG A 19 3.15 9.40 -5.43
N GLY A 20 4.29 8.77 -5.20
CA GLY A 20 5.27 9.22 -4.19
C GLY A 20 4.97 8.71 -2.78
N GLN A 21 3.85 8.01 -2.60
CA GLN A 21 3.49 7.20 -1.43
C GLN A 21 3.74 7.93 -0.10
N TRP A 22 4.68 7.45 0.72
CA TRP A 22 4.95 8.00 2.04
C TRP A 22 5.32 9.49 2.03
N ARG A 23 5.88 10.01 0.92
CA ARG A 23 6.25 11.42 0.74
C ARG A 23 5.07 12.30 0.36
N ASN A 24 3.94 11.70 -0.02
CA ASN A 24 2.75 12.39 -0.49
C ASN A 24 1.71 12.48 0.65
N PRO A 25 1.35 13.68 1.12
CA PRO A 25 0.34 13.85 2.16
C PRO A 25 -1.02 13.27 1.79
N GLU A 26 -1.42 13.34 0.52
CA GLU A 26 -2.70 12.78 0.04
C GLU A 26 -2.73 11.26 0.19
N TRP A 27 -1.58 10.59 0.05
CA TRP A 27 -1.51 9.14 0.27
C TRP A 27 -1.86 8.77 1.71
N HIS A 28 -1.48 9.58 2.71
CA HIS A 28 -1.85 9.34 4.10
C HIS A 28 -3.35 9.56 4.32
N LYS A 29 -3.92 10.63 3.74
CA LYS A 29 -5.37 10.91 3.81
C LYS A 29 -6.19 9.80 3.17
N TRP A 30 -5.79 9.31 2.00
CA TRP A 30 -6.49 8.23 1.31
C TRP A 30 -6.38 6.88 2.04
N ARG A 31 -5.33 6.66 2.85
CA ARG A 31 -5.21 5.45 3.69
C ARG A 31 -6.08 5.47 4.93
N GLU A 32 -6.51 6.64 5.37
CA GLU A 32 -7.42 6.76 6.51
C GLU A 32 -8.73 6.03 6.24
N ASN A 33 -9.25 5.36 7.27
CA ASN A 33 -10.45 4.54 7.23
C ASN A 33 -10.38 3.35 6.25
N ARG A 34 -9.17 2.89 5.91
CA ARG A 34 -8.95 1.73 5.03
C ARG A 34 -8.00 0.72 5.64
N ILE A 35 -8.34 -0.56 5.45
CA ILE A 35 -7.48 -1.69 5.75
C ILE A 35 -6.48 -1.82 4.59
N THR A 36 -5.25 -1.38 4.85
CA THR A 36 -4.16 -1.47 3.87
C THR A 36 -3.50 -2.84 3.87
N ALA A 37 -2.87 -3.23 2.76
CA ALA A 37 -2.13 -4.50 2.64
C ALA A 37 -1.14 -4.77 3.80
N SER A 38 -0.50 -3.73 4.34
CA SER A 38 0.44 -3.84 5.47
C SER A 38 -0.19 -4.19 6.82
N ILE A 39 -1.49 -3.91 7.04
CA ILE A 39 -2.22 -4.18 8.30
C ILE A 39 -3.19 -5.36 8.14
N ALA A 40 -3.59 -5.69 6.92
CA ALA A 40 -4.55 -6.76 6.63
C ALA A 40 -4.20 -8.12 7.27
N PRO A 41 -2.94 -8.62 7.21
CA PRO A 41 -2.59 -9.89 7.86
C PRO A 41 -2.72 -9.85 9.39
N ARG A 42 -2.51 -8.68 10.02
CA ARG A 42 -2.64 -8.53 11.47
C ARG A 42 -4.10 -8.55 11.91
N ILE A 43 -4.98 -7.96 11.11
CA ILE A 43 -6.42 -7.95 11.36
C ILE A 43 -7.02 -9.33 11.12
N SER A 44 -6.69 -9.97 9.99
CA SER A 44 -7.23 -11.29 9.63
C SER A 44 -6.85 -12.38 10.65
N ASN A 45 -5.66 -12.30 11.23
CA ASN A 45 -5.20 -13.23 12.26
C ASN A 45 -5.59 -12.82 13.69
N SER A 46 -6.35 -11.74 13.87
CA SER A 46 -6.73 -11.28 15.20
C SER A 46 -7.70 -12.25 15.91
N LYS A 47 -7.66 -12.26 17.25
CA LYS A 47 -8.60 -13.06 18.05
C LYS A 47 -10.06 -12.67 17.79
N PHE A 48 -10.31 -11.40 17.46
CA PHE A 48 -11.63 -10.87 17.13
C PHE A 48 -12.19 -11.49 15.85
N VAL A 49 -11.43 -11.42 14.75
CA VAL A 49 -11.86 -12.00 13.46
C VAL A 49 -11.99 -13.52 13.55
N ASN A 50 -11.16 -14.17 14.35
CA ASN A 50 -11.20 -15.62 14.57
C ASN A 50 -12.22 -16.09 15.64
N GLY A 51 -13.12 -15.21 16.10
CA GLY A 51 -14.20 -15.56 17.02
C GLY A 51 -13.77 -15.95 18.44
N ARG A 52 -12.50 -15.74 18.79
CA ARG A 52 -11.96 -16.06 20.13
C ARG A 52 -12.25 -14.97 21.17
N THR A 53 -12.66 -13.79 20.72
CA THR A 53 -13.12 -12.68 21.57
C THR A 53 -14.11 -11.82 20.78
N SER A 54 -15.05 -11.19 21.46
CA SER A 54 -15.93 -10.15 20.91
C SER A 54 -15.31 -8.75 20.96
N GLU A 55 -14.15 -8.59 21.62
CA GLU A 55 -13.49 -7.30 21.77
C GLU A 55 -12.72 -6.89 20.52
N VAL A 56 -13.04 -5.71 19.98
CA VAL A 56 -12.32 -5.12 18.84
C VAL A 56 -10.92 -4.68 19.28
N PRO A 57 -9.84 -5.13 18.61
CA PRO A 57 -8.48 -4.73 18.96
C PRO A 57 -8.28 -3.23 18.69
N GLN A 58 -8.32 -2.42 19.76
CA GLN A 58 -8.22 -0.96 19.67
C GLN A 58 -6.93 -0.49 19.00
N SER A 59 -5.83 -1.22 19.18
CA SER A 59 -4.55 -0.91 18.52
C SER A 59 -4.61 -1.04 17.00
N TYR A 60 -5.39 -1.96 16.45
CA TYR A 60 -5.55 -2.10 14.99
C TYR A 60 -6.55 -1.07 14.47
N LEU A 61 -7.61 -0.79 15.23
CA LEU A 61 -8.58 0.24 14.88
C LEU A 61 -7.89 1.61 14.73
N LYS A 62 -7.05 2.00 15.70
CA LYS A 62 -6.24 3.22 15.64
C LYS A 62 -5.32 3.30 14.40
N VAL A 63 -4.87 2.16 13.87
CA VAL A 63 -4.06 2.14 12.64
C VAL A 63 -4.95 2.40 11.43
N VAL A 64 -6.13 1.78 11.39
CA VAL A 64 -7.08 1.92 10.29
C VAL A 64 -7.66 3.33 10.22
N VAL A 65 -7.98 3.96 11.35
CA VAL A 65 -8.53 5.33 11.39
C VAL A 65 -7.47 6.43 11.30
N GLY A 66 -6.22 6.10 10.95
CA GLY A 66 -5.16 7.09 10.73
C GLY A 66 -4.54 7.70 12.00
N GLU A 67 -4.98 7.29 13.20
CA GLU A 67 -4.43 7.77 14.48
C GLU A 67 -3.06 7.19 14.83
N SER A 68 -2.55 6.25 14.05
CA SER A 68 -1.25 5.61 14.29
C SER A 68 -0.12 6.38 13.62
N GLY A 69 0.21 7.53 14.19
CA GLY A 69 1.46 8.22 13.95
C GLY A 69 2.57 7.63 14.80
N SER A 70 3.25 6.59 14.32
CA SER A 70 4.56 6.24 14.90
C SER A 70 5.64 6.48 13.84
N GLY A 71 6.37 7.59 13.99
CA GLY A 71 7.59 7.89 13.24
C GLY A 71 8.75 6.94 13.59
N VAL A 72 8.46 5.72 14.04
CA VAL A 72 9.46 4.74 14.42
C VAL A 72 10.08 4.18 13.14
N ARG A 73 11.30 4.63 12.87
CA ARG A 73 12.15 4.11 11.81
C ARG A 73 13.25 3.29 12.42
N THR A 74 13.26 1.99 12.15
CA THR A 74 14.38 1.13 12.52
C THR A 74 15.52 1.29 11.52
N PRO A 75 16.78 0.94 11.89
CA PRO A 75 17.89 0.91 10.94
C PRO A 75 17.61 0.05 9.70
N ALA A 76 16.94 -1.09 9.87
CA ALA A 76 16.54 -1.97 8.77
C ALA A 76 15.53 -1.29 7.83
N MET A 77 14.53 -0.58 8.36
CA MET A 77 13.58 0.18 7.55
C MET A 77 14.27 1.31 6.77
N ASN A 78 15.19 2.04 7.41
CA ASN A 78 15.98 3.08 6.76
C ASN A 78 16.93 2.51 5.69
N TRP A 79 17.45 1.31 5.89
CA TRP A 79 18.22 0.62 4.86
C TRP A 79 17.33 0.27 3.67
N GLY A 80 16.13 -0.26 3.89
CA GLY A 80 15.15 -0.55 2.84
C GLY A 80 14.85 0.68 1.99
N VAL A 81 14.41 1.78 2.62
CA VAL A 81 14.09 3.05 1.94
C VAL A 81 15.26 3.60 1.09
N ARG A 82 16.51 3.41 1.54
CA ARG A 82 17.70 3.89 0.81
C ARG A 82 18.08 3.02 -0.38
N ASN A 83 17.77 1.72 -0.34
CA ASN A 83 18.22 0.76 -1.34
C ASN A 83 17.12 0.30 -2.30
N GLU A 84 15.87 0.63 -2.03
CA GLU A 84 14.72 0.30 -2.89
C GLU A 84 14.94 0.74 -4.34
N LYS A 85 15.35 2.00 -4.57
CA LYS A 85 15.64 2.50 -5.93
C LYS A 85 16.73 1.68 -6.63
N LYS A 86 17.80 1.32 -5.91
CA LYS A 86 18.89 0.50 -6.47
C LYS A 86 18.42 -0.90 -6.82
N ALA A 87 17.53 -1.48 -6.00
CA ALA A 87 16.94 -2.78 -6.27
C ALA A 87 16.05 -2.75 -7.52
N VAL A 88 15.28 -1.68 -7.71
CA VAL A 88 14.48 -1.46 -8.92
C VAL A 88 15.37 -1.35 -10.17
N GLU A 89 16.42 -0.53 -10.13
CA GLU A 89 17.38 -0.38 -11.24
C GLU A 89 18.05 -1.71 -11.61
N ALA A 90 18.48 -2.48 -10.60
CA ALA A 90 19.06 -3.80 -10.81
C ALA A 90 18.04 -4.78 -11.43
N TYR A 91 16.78 -4.73 -11.00
CA TYR A 91 15.69 -5.54 -11.55
C TYR A 91 15.41 -5.18 -13.01
N GLU A 92 15.30 -3.90 -13.35
CA GLU A 92 15.10 -3.43 -14.73
C GLU A 92 16.21 -3.93 -15.65
N ALA A 93 17.48 -3.78 -15.25
CA ALA A 93 18.63 -4.22 -16.03
C ALA A 93 18.63 -5.74 -16.26
N LEU A 94 18.40 -6.52 -15.19
CA LEU A 94 18.39 -7.99 -15.26
C LEU A 94 17.25 -8.51 -16.14
N LYS A 95 16.04 -7.97 -15.95
CA LYS A 95 14.86 -8.39 -16.72
C LYS A 95 14.94 -7.94 -18.17
N SER A 96 15.46 -6.75 -18.44
CA SER A 96 15.64 -6.29 -19.82
C SER A 96 16.62 -7.17 -20.59
N SER A 97 17.72 -7.57 -19.95
CA SER A 97 18.70 -8.49 -20.52
C SER A 97 18.11 -9.89 -20.78
N THR A 98 17.41 -10.45 -19.79
CA THR A 98 16.84 -11.80 -19.88
C THR A 98 15.71 -11.89 -20.90
N ALA A 99 14.85 -10.87 -20.95
CA ALA A 99 13.70 -10.84 -21.85
C ALA A 99 14.07 -10.36 -23.27
N LYS A 100 15.29 -9.87 -23.49
CA LYS A 100 15.74 -9.21 -24.72
C LYS A 100 14.81 -8.07 -25.19
N LYS A 101 14.09 -7.45 -24.24
CA LYS A 101 13.19 -6.32 -24.45
C LYS A 101 13.31 -5.36 -23.28
N PRO A 102 13.16 -4.06 -23.47
CA PRO A 102 13.26 -3.10 -22.38
C PRO A 102 12.10 -3.31 -21.38
N VAL A 103 12.45 -3.42 -20.09
CA VAL A 103 11.50 -3.55 -18.98
C VAL A 103 11.67 -2.35 -18.06
N LYS A 104 10.55 -1.72 -17.69
CA LYS A 104 10.51 -0.58 -16.77
C LYS A 104 9.60 -0.84 -15.59
N VAL A 105 10.01 -0.34 -14.43
CA VAL A 105 9.21 -0.36 -13.21
C VAL A 105 8.75 1.06 -12.95
N LYS A 106 7.44 1.29 -13.06
CA LYS A 106 6.84 2.59 -12.76
C LYS A 106 6.53 2.71 -11.28
N GLU A 107 6.82 3.89 -10.74
CA GLU A 107 6.29 4.31 -9.44
C GLU A 107 4.76 4.30 -9.47
N CYS A 108 4.17 3.99 -8.32
CA CYS A 108 2.72 3.91 -8.18
C CYS A 108 2.25 4.48 -6.84
N GLY A 109 1.00 4.91 -6.81
CA GLY A 109 0.32 5.37 -5.60
C GLY A 109 -0.47 4.25 -4.91
N LEU A 110 -1.54 4.66 -4.23
CA LEU A 110 -2.47 3.79 -3.55
C LEU A 110 -3.53 3.24 -4.51
N PHE A 111 -3.70 1.93 -4.51
CA PHE A 111 -4.79 1.24 -5.18
C PHE A 111 -5.89 0.96 -4.17
N VAL A 112 -7.12 1.37 -4.48
CA VAL A 112 -8.31 1.12 -3.66
C VAL A 112 -9.20 0.11 -4.39
N ASP A 113 -9.74 -0.87 -3.65
CA ASP A 113 -10.69 -1.81 -4.24
C ASP A 113 -12.01 -1.09 -4.56
N LYS A 114 -12.47 -1.23 -5.82
CA LYS A 114 -13.66 -0.53 -6.32
C LYS A 114 -14.93 -0.95 -5.59
N ASP A 115 -15.08 -2.25 -5.30
CA ASP A 115 -16.28 -2.84 -4.72
C ASP A 115 -16.23 -2.83 -3.19
N LYS A 116 -15.01 -2.79 -2.65
CA LYS A 116 -14.70 -2.74 -1.22
C LYS A 116 -13.79 -1.53 -0.93
N PRO A 117 -14.30 -0.29 -0.98
CA PRO A 117 -13.48 0.93 -0.82
C PRO A 117 -12.72 1.05 0.51
N TRP A 118 -13.07 0.20 1.49
CA TRP A 118 -12.38 0.04 2.77
C TRP A 118 -11.11 -0.84 2.67
N LEU A 119 -10.78 -1.41 1.51
CA LEU A 119 -9.54 -2.12 1.22
C LEU A 119 -8.64 -1.28 0.30
N ALA A 120 -7.34 -1.25 0.62
CA ALA A 120 -6.36 -0.59 -0.23
C ALA A 120 -4.97 -1.24 -0.15
N GLY A 121 -4.09 -0.93 -1.10
CA GLY A 121 -2.71 -1.38 -1.13
C GLY A 121 -1.83 -0.46 -1.97
N SER A 122 -0.55 -0.37 -1.64
CA SER A 122 0.44 0.38 -2.41
C SER A 122 1.56 -0.60 -2.72
N PRO A 123 1.68 -1.11 -3.96
CA PRO A 123 2.79 -1.96 -4.36
C PRO A 123 4.10 -1.16 -4.44
N ASP A 124 5.23 -1.86 -4.47
CA ASP A 124 6.55 -1.24 -4.58
C ASP A 124 6.79 -0.65 -6.00
N GLY A 125 6.16 -1.24 -7.02
CA GLY A 125 6.19 -0.73 -8.40
C GLY A 125 5.39 -1.58 -9.37
N ILE A 126 5.08 -1.02 -10.54
CA ILE A 126 4.38 -1.72 -11.63
C ILE A 126 5.37 -2.01 -12.76
N VAL A 127 5.55 -3.30 -13.06
CA VAL A 127 6.37 -3.73 -14.20
C VAL A 127 5.59 -3.51 -15.49
N GLN A 128 6.21 -2.83 -16.45
CA GLN A 128 5.69 -2.63 -17.79
C GLN A 128 6.77 -2.99 -18.81
N ASP A 129 6.34 -3.56 -19.94
CA ASP A 129 7.16 -3.57 -21.14
C ASP A 129 7.32 -2.11 -21.60
N ALA A 130 8.54 -1.70 -21.94
CA ALA A 130 8.84 -0.33 -22.33
C ALA A 130 8.51 -0.04 -23.80
#